data_AF-A0A2K4XFW1-F1
#
_entry.id   AF-A0A2K4XFW1-F1
#
_cell.length_a   1.000
_cell.length_b   1.000
_cell.length_c   1.000
_cell.angle_alpha   90.00
_cell.angle_beta   90.00
_cell.angle_gamma   90.00
#
_symmetry.space_group_name_H-M   'P 1'
#
loop_
_entity.id
_entity.type
_entity.pdbx_description
1 polymer ?
#
loop_
_entity_poly.entity_id
_entity_poly.type
_entity_poly.pdbx_seq_one_letter_code
_entity_poly.pdbx_strand_id
1 'polypeptide(L)'
;MSELMQLAHTSTSLGLTQNNSQLISARINDAHRKKLENTVKEGFLVAYNAKLSSFMPLLCQYVTEQGKCTLGLRQATSPLFIEQYLASPVEDFIDESISRNKIFELGNLCSTNRRATLAHFIIVNEALQSVGAKHLVFCATNKVRALLRLLGVTCTEIALASSFVVENPLKWGSYYANQPTVCIVSLEQAHQQVLNTPMLYSLMQQNHSNINSLVNALVNV
;
A
#
# COMPACT_ATOMS: atom_id res chain seq x y z
N MET A 1 26.03 -5.03 -8.43
CA MET A 1 26.02 -6.50 -8.28
C MET A 1 26.55 -6.85 -6.89
N SER A 2 25.85 -6.40 -5.86
CA SER A 2 26.34 -6.37 -4.48
C SER A 2 25.16 -6.56 -3.53
N GLU A 3 25.42 -7.25 -2.41
CA GLU A 3 24.51 -7.67 -1.32
C GLU A 3 23.35 -8.64 -1.68
N LEU A 4 22.72 -8.54 -2.85
CA LEU A 4 21.59 -9.41 -3.21
C LEU A 4 21.97 -10.88 -3.49
N MET A 5 23.20 -11.16 -3.93
CA MET A 5 23.67 -12.53 -4.18
C MET A 5 24.13 -13.27 -2.92
N GLN A 6 24.42 -12.56 -1.82
CA GLN A 6 24.93 -13.18 -0.59
C GLN A 6 23.82 -13.68 0.34
N LEU A 7 22.58 -13.21 0.14
CA LEU A 7 21.40 -13.69 0.87
C LEU A 7 20.76 -14.94 0.26
N ALA A 8 21.23 -15.40 -0.91
CA ALA A 8 20.69 -16.57 -1.60
C ALA A 8 21.29 -17.91 -1.13
N HIS A 9 22.39 -17.88 -0.37
CA HIS A 9 23.08 -19.07 0.12
C HIS A 9 23.38 -18.97 1.61
N THR A 10 22.35 -19.06 2.43
CA THR A 10 22.50 -19.49 3.82
C THR A 10 21.21 -20.19 4.24
N SER A 11 21.17 -21.48 3.97
CA SER A 11 20.27 -22.42 4.63
C SER A 11 20.66 -22.49 6.10
N THR A 12 19.98 -21.70 6.93
CA THR A 12 20.05 -21.82 8.38
C THR A 12 18.63 -21.74 8.91
N SER A 13 18.22 -22.81 9.59
CA SER A 13 16.93 -22.96 10.23
C SER A 13 16.62 -21.74 11.10
N LEU A 14 15.77 -20.83 10.60
CA LEU A 14 15.23 -19.75 11.41
C LEU A 14 14.24 -20.37 12.39
N GLY A 15 14.66 -20.47 13.66
CA GLY A 15 13.76 -20.78 14.76
C GLY A 15 12.56 -19.82 14.73
N LEU A 16 11.39 -20.36 15.07
CA LEU A 16 10.13 -19.65 15.26
C LEU A 16 10.26 -18.67 16.44
N THR A 17 10.94 -17.54 16.25
CA THR A 17 10.78 -16.40 17.15
C THR A 17 9.42 -15.78 16.86
N GLN A 18 8.55 -15.74 17.87
CA GLN A 18 7.28 -15.02 17.80
C GLN A 18 7.56 -13.57 17.37
N ASN A 19 7.28 -13.25 16.11
CA ASN A 19 7.39 -11.89 15.62
C ASN A 19 6.32 -11.05 16.34
N ASN A 20 6.74 -10.11 17.18
CA ASN A 20 5.93 -9.05 17.79
C ASN A 20 5.46 -8.04 16.73
N SER A 21 4.80 -8.55 15.70
CA SER A 21 4.22 -7.75 14.63
C SER A 21 2.73 -7.57 14.89
N GLN A 22 2.25 -6.34 14.78
CA GLN A 22 0.86 -6.00 15.04
C GLN A 22 0.32 -5.12 13.92
N LEU A 23 -0.83 -5.53 13.39
CA LEU A 23 -1.65 -4.67 12.55
C LEU A 23 -2.73 -3.97 13.38
N ILE A 24 -2.84 -2.65 13.21
CA ILE A 24 -3.90 -1.83 13.79
C ILE A 24 -4.61 -1.13 12.64
N SER A 25 -5.94 -1.18 12.60
CA SER A 25 -6.76 -0.51 11.59
C SER A 25 -7.82 0.38 12.22
N ALA A 26 -8.19 1.48 11.54
CA ALA A 26 -9.18 2.43 12.03
C ALA A 26 -10.01 3.06 10.90
N ARG A 27 -11.33 2.98 11.03
CA ARG A 27 -12.32 3.73 10.25
C ARG A 27 -12.49 5.16 10.77
N ILE A 28 -13.29 5.96 10.09
CA ILE A 28 -13.49 7.39 10.37
C ILE A 28 -13.92 7.65 11.82
N ASN A 29 -14.79 6.81 12.39
CA ASN A 29 -15.38 7.01 13.71
C ASN A 29 -14.67 6.23 14.84
N ASP A 30 -13.60 5.51 14.54
CA ASP A 30 -12.92 4.70 15.55
C ASP A 30 -12.10 5.58 16.51
N ALA A 31 -12.10 5.23 17.80
CA ALA A 31 -11.47 6.04 18.85
C ALA A 31 -9.97 6.32 18.59
N HIS A 32 -9.23 5.34 18.05
CA HIS A 32 -7.81 5.45 17.74
C HIS A 32 -7.50 6.01 16.34
N ARG A 33 -8.51 6.41 15.56
CA ARG A 33 -8.34 6.98 14.21
C ARG A 33 -7.37 8.15 14.17
N LYS A 34 -7.53 9.11 15.10
CA LYS A 34 -6.69 10.31 15.20
C LYS A 34 -5.19 9.97 15.33
N LYS A 35 -4.85 8.87 16.00
CA LYS A 35 -3.45 8.42 16.16
C LYS A 35 -2.84 8.00 14.82
N LEU A 36 -3.61 7.29 13.98
CA LEU A 36 -3.15 6.89 12.65
C LEU A 36 -3.03 8.10 11.72
N GLU A 37 -4.01 9.01 11.74
CA GLU A 37 -3.94 10.26 10.98
C GLU A 37 -2.72 11.11 11.36
N ASN A 38 -2.42 11.24 12.67
CA ASN A 38 -1.23 11.96 13.12
C ASN A 38 0.06 11.29 12.64
N THR A 39 0.13 9.96 12.64
CA THR A 39 1.30 9.25 12.08
C THR A 39 1.48 9.56 10.59
N VAL A 40 0.39 9.60 9.81
CA VAL A 40 0.44 9.98 8.39
C VAL A 40 0.87 11.43 8.23
N LYS A 41 0.29 12.37 9.00
CA LYS A 41 0.66 13.79 8.99
C LYS A 41 2.14 13.99 9.27
N GLU A 42 2.66 13.39 10.34
CA GLU A 42 4.06 13.47 10.73
C GLU A 42 4.97 12.91 9.63
N GLY A 43 4.63 11.74 9.07
CA GLY A 43 5.42 11.12 8.00
C GLY A 43 5.50 12.01 6.74
N PHE A 44 4.37 12.58 6.33
CA PHE A 44 4.32 13.47 5.17
C PHE A 44 4.99 14.84 5.45
N LEU A 45 4.87 15.36 6.67
CA LEU A 45 5.57 16.58 7.08
C LEU A 45 7.08 16.38 7.03
N VAL A 46 7.60 15.30 7.59
CA VAL A 46 9.04 15.00 7.60
C VAL A 46 9.56 14.74 6.19
N ALA A 47 8.84 13.98 5.37
CA ALA A 47 9.31 13.60 4.04
C ALA A 47 9.20 14.74 3.00
N TYR A 48 8.17 15.58 3.11
CA TYR A 48 7.78 16.50 2.04
C TYR A 48 7.47 17.93 2.50
N ASN A 49 7.57 18.23 3.81
CA ASN A 49 7.00 19.45 4.39
C ASN A 49 5.51 19.64 4.07
N ALA A 50 4.78 18.52 3.94
CA ALA A 50 3.36 18.50 3.59
C ALA A 50 2.47 18.59 4.84
N LYS A 51 1.32 19.27 4.70
CA LYS A 51 0.31 19.48 5.75
C LYS A 51 -1.02 18.90 5.30
N LEU A 52 -1.15 17.57 5.43
CA LEU A 52 -2.35 16.86 5.00
C LEU A 52 -3.55 17.16 5.90
N SER A 53 -4.73 17.33 5.27
CA SER A 53 -6.01 17.54 5.95
C SER A 53 -7.06 16.48 5.63
N SER A 54 -6.76 15.53 4.75
CA SER A 54 -7.70 14.52 4.27
C SER A 54 -7.05 13.13 4.29
N PHE A 55 -7.81 12.12 4.69
CA PHE A 55 -7.34 10.74 4.87
C PHE A 55 -8.35 9.76 4.31
N MET A 56 -7.87 8.60 3.87
CA MET A 56 -8.71 7.51 3.36
C MET A 56 -9.66 6.95 4.44
N PRO A 57 -10.82 6.40 4.04
CA PRO A 57 -11.84 5.92 4.98
C PRO A 57 -11.34 4.82 5.91
N LEU A 58 -10.48 3.92 5.43
CA LEU A 58 -9.74 2.97 6.26
C LEU A 58 -8.26 3.37 6.32
N LEU A 59 -7.71 3.50 7.52
CA LEU A 59 -6.26 3.55 7.74
C LEU A 59 -5.82 2.26 8.44
N CYS A 60 -4.65 1.75 8.08
CA CYS A 60 -4.02 0.64 8.80
C CYS A 60 -2.52 0.88 8.97
N GLN A 61 -1.99 0.39 10.09
CA GLN A 61 -0.59 0.49 10.48
C GLN A 61 -0.09 -0.89 10.87
N TYR A 62 0.98 -1.31 10.22
CA TYR A 62 1.75 -2.50 10.56
C TYR A 62 2.99 -2.08 11.33
N VAL A 63 3.14 -2.58 12.55
CA VAL A 63 4.24 -2.29 13.47
C VAL A 63 5.09 -3.53 13.65
N THR A 64 6.41 -3.38 13.58
CA THR A 64 7.42 -4.37 13.98
C THR A 64 8.42 -3.72 14.92
N GLU A 65 9.32 -4.51 15.51
CA GLU A 65 10.40 -4.00 16.36
C GLU A 65 11.32 -3.01 15.62
N GLN A 66 11.47 -3.17 14.30
CA GLN A 66 12.39 -2.37 13.48
C GLN A 66 11.74 -1.11 12.89
N GLY A 67 10.42 -0.95 13.01
CA GLY A 67 9.71 0.20 12.50
C GLY A 67 8.25 -0.07 12.16
N LYS A 68 7.64 0.87 11.44
CA LYS A 68 6.22 0.83 11.11
C LYS A 68 5.94 1.29 9.69
N CYS A 69 4.86 0.78 9.12
CA CYS A 69 4.32 1.20 7.84
C CYS A 69 2.83 1.51 8.03
N THR A 70 2.40 2.73 7.70
CA THR A 70 0.99 3.16 7.74
C THR A 70 0.53 3.49 6.33
N LEU A 71 -0.67 3.07 5.98
CA LEU A 71 -1.30 3.37 4.68
C LEU A 71 -2.82 3.46 4.84
N GLY A 72 -3.47 3.98 3.82
CA GLY A 72 -4.91 4.06 3.71
C GLY A 72 -5.44 3.21 2.56
N LEU A 73 -6.69 2.80 2.69
CA LEU A 73 -7.43 2.05 1.68
C LEU A 73 -8.84 2.64 1.49
N ARG A 74 -9.31 2.59 0.25
CA ARG A 74 -10.68 2.94 -0.16
C ARG A 74 -11.17 2.01 -1.25
N GLN A 75 -12.38 1.47 -1.13
CA GLN A 75 -13.03 0.78 -2.24
C GLN A 75 -13.58 1.80 -3.25
N ALA A 76 -13.55 1.49 -4.55
CA ALA A 76 -14.08 2.37 -5.59
C ALA A 76 -15.63 2.34 -5.68
N THR A 77 -16.31 2.61 -4.57
CA THR A 77 -17.77 2.80 -4.50
C THR A 77 -18.20 4.24 -4.84
N SER A 78 -17.23 5.14 -4.97
CA SER A 78 -17.37 6.55 -5.37
C SER A 78 -16.16 6.96 -6.22
N PRO A 79 -16.12 8.17 -6.78
CA PRO A 79 -14.92 8.68 -7.45
C PRO A 79 -13.68 8.57 -6.55
N LEU A 80 -12.60 8.02 -7.10
CA LEU A 80 -11.33 7.87 -6.41
C LEU A 80 -10.56 9.18 -6.44
N PHE A 81 -9.65 9.41 -5.47
CA PHE A 81 -8.84 10.63 -5.48
C PHE A 81 -7.86 10.60 -6.66
N ILE A 82 -7.28 9.44 -6.99
CA ILE A 82 -6.36 9.32 -8.13
C ILE A 82 -7.01 9.63 -9.50
N GLU A 83 -8.33 9.59 -9.62
CA GLU A 83 -9.01 9.86 -10.90
C GLU A 83 -8.92 11.32 -11.32
N GLN A 84 -8.63 12.25 -10.41
CA GLN A 84 -8.36 13.65 -10.79
C GLN A 84 -7.14 13.80 -11.71
N TYR A 85 -6.25 12.79 -11.76
CA TYR A 85 -5.08 12.77 -12.63
C TYR A 85 -5.34 12.04 -13.96
N LEU A 86 -6.52 11.46 -14.14
CA LEU A 86 -6.86 10.63 -15.29
C LEU A 86 -7.87 11.33 -16.20
N ALA A 87 -7.88 10.94 -17.48
CA ALA A 87 -8.83 11.47 -18.46
C ALA A 87 -10.22 10.80 -18.39
N SER A 88 -10.29 9.62 -17.77
CA SER A 88 -11.46 8.75 -17.67
C SER A 88 -11.50 8.07 -16.29
N PRO A 89 -12.62 7.42 -15.91
CA PRO A 89 -12.67 6.52 -14.74
C PRO A 89 -11.56 5.46 -14.77
N VAL A 90 -11.09 5.03 -13.59
CA VAL A 90 -9.90 4.17 -13.49
C VAL A 90 -10.08 2.80 -14.15
N GLU A 91 -11.29 2.26 -14.16
CA GLU A 91 -11.65 0.98 -14.77
C GLU A 91 -11.44 0.97 -16.29
N ASP A 92 -11.50 2.12 -16.96
CA ASP A 92 -11.27 2.23 -18.41
C ASP A 92 -9.80 1.99 -18.79
N PHE A 93 -8.89 2.01 -17.81
CA PHE A 93 -7.46 1.75 -18.00
C PHE A 93 -7.05 0.30 -17.65
N ILE A 94 -8.02 -0.58 -17.43
CA ILE A 94 -7.81 -2.00 -17.12
C ILE A 94 -8.24 -2.82 -18.35
N ASP A 95 -7.36 -3.68 -18.84
CA ASP A 95 -7.55 -4.47 -20.08
C ASP A 95 -8.64 -5.57 -19.99
N GLU A 96 -9.51 -5.53 -18.97
CA GLU A 96 -10.62 -6.45 -18.76
C GLU A 96 -11.88 -5.72 -18.28
N SER A 97 -13.05 -6.25 -18.64
CA SER A 97 -14.33 -5.74 -18.14
C SER A 97 -14.45 -6.05 -16.65
N ILE A 98 -14.27 -5.03 -15.81
CA ILE A 98 -14.27 -5.16 -14.36
C ILE A 98 -15.35 -4.31 -13.70
N SER A 99 -16.01 -4.88 -12.70
CA SER A 99 -16.90 -4.10 -11.84
C SER A 99 -16.07 -3.18 -10.95
N ARG A 100 -16.40 -1.89 -10.92
CA ARG A 100 -15.68 -0.86 -10.17
C ARG A 100 -15.47 -1.21 -8.68
N ASN A 101 -16.44 -1.88 -8.05
CA ASN A 101 -16.31 -2.35 -6.66
C ASN A 101 -15.21 -3.41 -6.43
N LYS A 102 -14.55 -3.91 -7.48
CA LYS A 102 -13.39 -4.79 -7.41
C LYS A 102 -12.06 -4.04 -7.39
N ILE A 103 -12.10 -2.71 -7.46
CA ILE A 103 -10.93 -1.84 -7.47
C ILE A 103 -10.80 -1.16 -6.11
N PHE A 104 -9.60 -1.17 -5.57
CA PHE A 104 -9.24 -0.42 -4.37
C PHE A 104 -8.17 0.62 -4.67
N GLU A 105 -8.24 1.75 -3.97
CA GLU A 105 -7.20 2.75 -3.96
C GLU A 105 -6.35 2.62 -2.70
N LEU A 106 -5.03 2.72 -2.85
CA LEU A 106 -4.07 2.85 -1.77
C LEU A 106 -3.44 4.24 -1.77
N GLY A 107 -3.38 4.85 -0.59
CA GLY A 107 -2.79 6.17 -0.39
C GLY A 107 -2.33 6.35 1.05
N ASN A 108 -2.05 7.59 1.45
CA ASN A 108 -1.56 7.93 2.81
C ASN A 108 -0.35 7.09 3.29
N LEU A 109 0.45 6.53 2.37
CA LEU A 109 1.57 5.66 2.69
C LEU A 109 2.70 6.45 3.34
N CYS A 110 3.02 6.13 4.60
CA CYS A 110 4.24 6.55 5.27
C CYS A 110 4.89 5.36 5.98
N SER A 111 6.22 5.24 5.91
CA SER A 111 6.94 4.12 6.51
C SER A 111 8.30 4.55 7.01
N THR A 112 8.70 3.99 8.14
CA THR A 112 10.04 4.17 8.72
C THR A 112 10.99 3.02 8.38
N ASN A 113 10.49 1.92 7.80
CA ASN A 113 11.28 0.73 7.57
C ASN A 113 10.84 -0.04 6.31
N ARG A 114 11.80 -0.36 5.42
CA ARG A 114 11.53 -1.06 4.15
C ARG A 114 10.96 -2.47 4.34
N ARG A 115 11.41 -3.21 5.36
CA ARG A 115 10.89 -4.55 5.67
C ARG A 115 9.44 -4.48 6.16
N ALA A 116 9.12 -3.49 6.99
CA ALA A 116 7.74 -3.23 7.40
C ALA A 116 6.85 -2.85 6.21
N THR A 117 7.35 -2.03 5.27
CA THR A 117 6.61 -1.73 4.03
C THR A 117 6.33 -2.99 3.22
N LEU A 118 7.35 -3.85 3.02
CA LEU A 118 7.22 -5.07 2.26
C LEU A 118 6.18 -6.02 2.86
N ALA A 119 6.29 -6.31 4.16
CA ALA A 119 5.33 -7.17 4.85
C ALA A 119 3.91 -6.59 4.81
N HIS A 120 3.76 -5.27 4.97
CA HIS A 120 2.45 -4.62 4.91
C HIS A 120 1.83 -4.68 3.51
N PHE A 121 2.62 -4.60 2.43
CA PHE A 121 2.11 -4.80 1.07
C PHE A 121 1.59 -6.22 0.85
N ILE A 122 2.28 -7.23 1.39
CA ILE A 122 1.80 -8.63 1.35
C ILE A 122 0.48 -8.73 2.12
N ILE A 123 0.41 -8.19 3.35
CA ILE A 123 -0.81 -8.21 4.16
C ILE A 123 -1.99 -7.58 3.42
N VAL A 124 -1.78 -6.41 2.80
CA VAL A 124 -2.81 -5.71 2.03
C VAL A 124 -3.23 -6.53 0.81
N ASN A 125 -2.29 -7.07 0.05
CA ASN A 125 -2.59 -7.89 -1.14
C ASN A 125 -3.50 -9.06 -0.79
N GLU A 126 -3.09 -9.86 0.21
CA GLU A 126 -3.83 -11.04 0.62
C GLU A 126 -5.21 -10.70 1.20
N ALA A 127 -5.29 -9.64 2.00
CA ALA A 127 -6.57 -9.21 2.57
C ALA A 127 -7.55 -8.69 1.50
N LEU A 128 -7.06 -7.91 0.53
CA LEU A 128 -7.88 -7.41 -0.58
C LEU A 128 -8.38 -8.53 -1.48
N GLN A 129 -7.54 -9.52 -1.80
CA GLN A 129 -7.98 -10.70 -2.54
C GLN A 129 -9.04 -11.50 -1.78
N SER A 130 -8.89 -11.63 -0.46
CA SER A 130 -9.83 -12.38 0.38
C SER A 130 -11.22 -11.76 0.41
N VAL A 131 -11.32 -10.43 0.26
CA VAL A 131 -12.62 -9.72 0.08
C VAL A 131 -13.05 -9.62 -1.39
N GLY A 132 -12.33 -10.29 -2.29
CA GLY A 132 -12.67 -10.42 -3.70
C GLY A 132 -12.33 -9.20 -4.55
N ALA A 133 -11.41 -8.32 -4.13
CA ALA A 133 -10.84 -7.29 -4.99
C ALA A 133 -9.93 -7.89 -6.07
N LYS A 134 -9.75 -7.17 -7.18
CA LYS A 134 -8.95 -7.60 -8.34
C LYS A 134 -7.79 -6.66 -8.63
N HIS A 135 -8.00 -5.36 -8.48
CA HIS A 135 -6.98 -4.35 -8.76
C HIS A 135 -6.76 -3.41 -7.59
N LEU A 136 -5.50 -3.02 -7.43
CA LEU A 136 -5.08 -1.97 -6.51
C LEU A 136 -4.48 -0.83 -7.33
N VAL A 137 -4.98 0.38 -7.10
CA VAL A 137 -4.53 1.59 -7.77
C VAL A 137 -3.96 2.56 -6.76
N PHE A 138 -2.88 3.25 -7.12
CA PHE A 138 -2.21 4.17 -6.20
C PHE A 138 -1.33 5.15 -6.94
N CYS A 139 -0.97 6.23 -6.27
CA CYS A 139 0.03 7.16 -6.74
C CYS A 139 1.39 6.84 -6.09
N ALA A 140 2.31 6.23 -6.86
CA ALA A 140 3.60 5.78 -6.35
C ALA A 140 4.74 6.71 -6.78
N THR A 141 5.60 7.03 -5.82
CA THR A 141 6.93 7.62 -6.10
C THR A 141 7.86 6.59 -6.74
N ASN A 142 8.96 7.05 -7.34
CA ASN A 142 9.98 6.17 -7.92
C ASN A 142 10.46 5.06 -6.95
N LYS A 143 10.57 5.38 -5.66
CA LYS A 143 11.00 4.41 -4.63
C LYS A 143 10.00 3.27 -4.44
N VAL A 144 8.70 3.57 -4.45
CA VAL A 144 7.64 2.56 -4.31
C VAL A 144 7.57 1.70 -5.57
N ARG A 145 7.64 2.31 -6.77
CA ARG A 145 7.64 1.56 -8.03
C ARG A 145 8.86 0.64 -8.14
N ALA A 146 10.04 1.11 -7.74
CA ALA A 146 11.25 0.29 -7.69
C ALA A 146 11.14 -0.89 -6.70
N LEU A 147 10.49 -0.68 -5.54
CA LEU A 147 10.23 -1.75 -4.59
C LEU A 147 9.32 -2.83 -5.19
N LEU A 148 8.22 -2.45 -5.83
CA LEU A 148 7.28 -3.41 -6.45
C LEU A 148 7.93 -4.19 -7.60
N ARG A 149 8.70 -3.52 -8.46
CA ARG A 149 9.46 -4.18 -9.53
C ARG A 149 10.46 -5.20 -9.00
N LEU A 150 11.13 -4.90 -7.87
CA LEU A 150 12.03 -5.85 -7.22
C LEU A 150 11.31 -7.13 -6.76
N LEU A 151 10.01 -7.04 -6.48
CA LEU A 151 9.17 -8.17 -6.07
C LEU A 151 8.54 -8.92 -7.26
N GLY A 152 8.91 -8.57 -8.50
CA GLY A 152 8.30 -9.14 -9.70
C GLY A 152 6.85 -8.70 -9.93
N VAL A 153 6.36 -7.71 -9.18
CA VAL A 153 4.99 -7.20 -9.34
C VAL A 153 4.95 -6.24 -10.54
N THR A 154 4.06 -6.54 -11.48
CA THR A 154 3.85 -5.67 -12.64
C THR A 154 3.04 -4.46 -12.21
N CYS A 155 3.57 -3.27 -12.50
CA CYS A 155 3.01 -1.99 -12.11
C CYS A 155 2.77 -1.18 -13.38
N THR A 156 1.53 -1.18 -13.87
CA THR A 156 1.15 -0.47 -15.10
C THR A 156 1.06 1.02 -14.80
N GLU A 157 1.95 1.82 -15.38
CA GLU A 157 1.99 3.27 -15.20
C GLU A 157 1.02 3.95 -16.17
N ILE A 158 0.05 4.70 -15.64
CA ILE A 158 -1.03 5.30 -16.44
C ILE A 158 -0.79 6.78 -16.71
N ALA A 159 -0.50 7.55 -15.66
CA ALA A 159 -0.34 9.00 -15.76
C ALA A 159 0.57 9.55 -14.67
N LEU A 160 1.34 10.59 -14.99
CA LEU A 160 2.05 11.36 -13.98
C LEU A 160 1.03 12.19 -13.18
N ALA A 161 1.05 12.09 -11.86
CA ALA A 161 0.20 12.92 -11.03
C ALA A 161 0.75 14.35 -10.96
N SER A 162 -0.08 15.28 -11.40
CA SER A 162 0.25 16.70 -11.48
C SER A 162 -0.41 17.47 -10.34
N SER A 163 0.34 18.37 -9.71
CA SER A 163 -0.22 19.26 -8.69
C SER A 163 -1.24 20.25 -9.24
N PHE A 164 -1.25 20.53 -10.56
CA PHE A 164 -2.12 21.53 -11.17
C PHE A 164 -3.62 21.22 -11.10
N VAL A 165 -3.98 19.94 -10.95
CA VAL A 165 -5.38 19.49 -10.90
C VAL A 165 -5.89 19.29 -9.46
N VAL A 166 -5.01 19.47 -8.47
CA VAL A 166 -5.36 19.28 -7.06
C VAL A 166 -5.78 20.61 -6.46
N GLU A 167 -6.90 20.63 -5.73
CA GLU A 167 -7.50 21.85 -5.15
C GLU A 167 -6.51 22.66 -4.28
N ASN A 168 -5.68 21.98 -3.49
CA ASN A 168 -4.76 22.61 -2.54
C ASN A 168 -3.32 22.07 -2.69
N PRO A 169 -2.62 22.39 -3.79
CA PRO A 169 -1.35 21.75 -4.11
C PRO A 169 -0.25 22.07 -3.10
N LEU A 170 -0.25 23.28 -2.52
CA LEU A 170 0.71 23.71 -1.51
C LEU A 170 0.67 22.83 -0.24
N LYS A 171 -0.47 22.22 0.09
CA LYS A 171 -0.58 21.31 1.24
C LYS A 171 0.25 20.03 1.06
N TRP A 172 0.63 19.69 -0.16
CA TRP A 172 1.44 18.52 -0.47
C TRP A 172 2.95 18.80 -0.44
N GLY A 173 3.37 20.03 -0.16
CA GLY A 173 4.78 20.40 -0.05
C GLY A 173 5.59 19.98 -1.29
N SER A 174 6.70 19.27 -1.10
CA SER A 174 7.55 18.76 -2.18
C SER A 174 7.14 17.39 -2.72
N TYR A 175 5.96 16.84 -2.35
CA TYR A 175 5.52 15.51 -2.78
C TYR A 175 5.57 15.33 -4.31
N TYR A 176 5.00 16.26 -5.07
CA TYR A 176 4.96 16.19 -6.54
C TYR A 176 6.33 16.33 -7.22
N ALA A 177 7.33 16.91 -6.55
CA ALA A 177 8.71 16.94 -7.06
C ALA A 177 9.31 15.53 -7.20
N ASN A 178 8.70 14.52 -6.55
CA ASN A 178 9.13 13.13 -6.62
C ASN A 178 8.49 12.36 -7.79
N GLN A 179 7.84 13.06 -8.73
CA GLN A 179 7.17 12.49 -9.90
C GLN A 179 6.28 11.29 -9.54
N PRO A 180 5.29 11.51 -8.65
CA PRO A 180 4.37 10.45 -8.28
C PRO A 180 3.53 10.08 -9.51
N THR A 181 3.41 8.79 -9.78
CA THR A 181 2.74 8.26 -10.99
C THR A 181 1.57 7.40 -10.57
N VAL A 182 0.41 7.59 -11.21
CA VAL A 182 -0.75 6.71 -11.07
C VAL A 182 -0.40 5.35 -11.66
N CYS A 183 -0.55 4.32 -10.84
CA CYS A 183 -0.25 2.95 -11.20
C CYS A 183 -1.41 2.02 -10.90
N ILE A 184 -1.53 0.98 -11.71
CA ILE A 184 -2.46 -0.13 -11.52
C ILE A 184 -1.65 -1.41 -11.31
N VAL A 185 -2.04 -2.21 -10.32
CA VAL A 185 -1.48 -3.52 -10.05
C VAL A 185 -2.61 -4.55 -10.01
N SER A 186 -2.38 -5.71 -10.64
CA SER A 186 -3.21 -6.89 -10.46
C SER A 186 -2.89 -7.56 -9.13
N LEU A 187 -3.90 -7.72 -8.27
CA LEU A 187 -3.75 -8.42 -6.99
C LEU A 187 -3.43 -9.92 -7.16
N GLU A 188 -4.00 -10.54 -8.19
CA GLU A 188 -3.73 -11.95 -8.52
C GLU A 188 -2.26 -12.15 -8.94
N GLN A 189 -1.76 -11.35 -9.89
CA GLN A 189 -0.35 -11.40 -10.28
C GLN A 189 0.59 -11.19 -9.08
N ALA A 190 0.29 -10.22 -8.21
CA ALA A 190 1.07 -9.99 -6.99
C ALA A 190 1.02 -11.18 -6.02
N HIS A 191 -0.14 -11.82 -5.87
CA HIS A 191 -0.28 -13.06 -5.11
C HIS A 191 0.60 -14.19 -5.63
N GLN A 192 0.63 -14.37 -6.95
CA GLN A 192 1.50 -15.38 -7.56
C GLN A 192 2.98 -15.09 -7.26
N GLN A 193 3.40 -13.82 -7.20
CA GLN A 193 4.76 -13.49 -6.76
C GLN A 193 5.00 -13.85 -5.29
N VAL A 194 4.01 -13.65 -4.42
CA VAL A 194 4.08 -14.05 -3.01
C VAL A 194 4.25 -15.56 -2.89
N LEU A 195 3.43 -16.35 -3.59
CA LEU A 195 3.50 -17.82 -3.55
C LEU A 195 4.82 -18.37 -4.11
N ASN A 196 5.30 -17.79 -5.21
CA ASN A 196 6.48 -18.29 -5.93
C ASN A 196 7.81 -17.80 -5.35
N THR A 197 7.79 -16.92 -4.34
CA THR A 197 9.00 -16.40 -3.70
C THR A 197 9.06 -16.88 -2.24
N PRO A 198 9.92 -17.86 -1.89
CA PRO A 198 9.93 -18.47 -0.55
C PRO A 198 9.99 -17.49 0.63
N MET A 199 10.76 -16.41 0.49
CA MET A 199 10.84 -15.37 1.51
C MET A 199 9.52 -14.59 1.68
N LEU A 200 8.83 -14.26 0.58
CA LEU A 200 7.53 -13.56 0.63
C LEU A 200 6.44 -14.49 1.15
N TYR A 201 6.45 -15.75 0.71
CA TYR A 201 5.54 -16.78 1.22
C TYR A 201 5.70 -16.97 2.73
N SER A 202 6.93 -17.02 3.24
CA SER A 202 7.19 -17.11 4.68
C SER A 202 6.65 -15.89 5.44
N LEU A 203 6.86 -14.67 4.91
CA LEU A 203 6.29 -13.44 5.49
C LEU A 203 4.77 -13.47 5.52
N MET A 204 4.12 -13.96 4.46
CA MET A 204 2.67 -14.14 4.39
C MET A 204 2.19 -15.08 5.51
N GLN A 205 2.81 -16.26 5.63
CA GLN A 205 2.44 -17.26 6.64
C GLN A 205 2.59 -16.71 8.07
N GLN A 206 3.67 -15.98 8.35
CA GLN A 206 3.91 -15.35 9.66
C GLN A 206 2.88 -14.27 10.00
N ASN A 207 2.21 -13.69 8.99
CA ASN A 207 1.28 -12.58 9.14
C ASN A 207 -0.20 -12.99 8.99
N HIS A 208 -0.52 -14.28 9.08
CA HIS A 208 -1.89 -14.77 8.87
C HIS A 208 -2.94 -14.07 9.77
N SER A 209 -2.62 -13.84 11.06
CA SER A 209 -3.51 -13.12 11.98
C SER A 209 -3.71 -11.64 11.59
N ASN A 210 -2.65 -10.99 11.10
CA ASN A 210 -2.70 -9.61 10.61
C ASN A 210 -3.53 -9.52 9.32
N ILE A 211 -3.38 -10.48 8.41
CA ILE A 211 -4.21 -10.59 7.20
C ILE A 211 -5.68 -10.70 7.57
N ASN A 212 -6.04 -11.66 8.44
CA ASN A 212 -7.43 -11.84 8.87
C ASN A 212 -8.00 -10.59 9.58
N SER A 213 -7.18 -9.91 10.38
CA SER A 213 -7.56 -8.65 11.02
C SER A 213 -7.88 -7.55 10.00
N LEU A 214 -7.10 -7.47 8.91
CA LEU A 214 -7.38 -6.52 7.83
C LEU A 214 -8.61 -6.91 7.02
N VAL A 215 -8.82 -8.21 6.74
CA VAL A 215 -10.02 -8.71 6.05
C VAL A 215 -11.28 -8.27 6.79
N ASN A 216 -11.32 -8.45 8.11
CA ASN A 216 -12.45 -8.00 8.93
C ASN A 216 -12.65 -6.48 8.87
N ALA A 217 -11.55 -5.71 8.85
CA ALA A 217 -11.62 -4.26 8.75
C ALA A 217 -12.06 -3.75 7.37
N LEU A 218 -11.87 -4.54 6.31
CA LEU A 218 -12.27 -4.24 4.93
C LEU A 218 -13.76 -4.45 4.65
N VAL A 219 -14.48 -5.18 5.51
CA VAL A 219 -15.92 -5.39 5.35
C VAL A 219 -16.67 -4.05 5.48
N ASN A 220 -17.27 -3.55 4.40
CA ASN A 220 -17.97 -2.25 4.32
C ASN A 220 -17.05 -1.00 4.33
N VAL A 221 -15.91 -1.03 3.64
CA VAL A 221 -14.98 0.11 3.44
C VAL A 221 -15.25 0.87 2.16
#